data_AF-A0A7Z3GZQ8-F1
#
_entry.id   AF-A0A7Z3GZQ8-F1
#
_cell.length_a   1.000
_cell.length_b   1.000
_cell.length_c   1.000
_cell.angle_alpha   90.00
_cell.angle_beta   90.00
_cell.angle_gamma   90.00
#
_symmetry.space_group_name_H-M   'P 1'
#
loop_
_entity.id
_entity.type
_entity.pdbx_description
1 polymer ?
#
loop_
_entity_poly.entity_id
_entity_poly.type
_entity_poly.pdbx_seq_one_letter_code
_entity_poly.pdbx_strand_id
1 'polypeptide(L)'
;MHTPADLDELLALVRDEQSFIRFVEALGADFASERLLEHNAPSSIDRSDSQEWENGTVDAFLDAAAAWAHASNRSHLDDNAQSNVWQRCAAILFAGKFYE
;
A
#
# COMPACT_ATOMS: atom_id res chain seq x y z
N MET A 1 11.32 -17.16 10.02
CA MET A 1 11.71 -15.92 9.31
C MET A 1 10.60 -15.66 8.30
N HIS A 2 9.68 -14.75 8.60
CA HIS A 2 8.68 -14.32 7.63
C HIS A 2 9.43 -13.42 6.65
N THR A 3 9.55 -13.85 5.40
CA THR A 3 9.95 -12.94 4.32
C THR A 3 8.86 -11.87 4.25
N PRO A 4 9.21 -10.56 4.25
CA PRO A 4 8.22 -9.54 3.94
C PRO A 4 7.60 -9.90 2.58
N ALA A 5 6.28 -9.94 2.53
CA ALA A 5 5.60 -10.24 1.29
C ALA A 5 5.89 -9.11 0.30
N ASP A 6 6.29 -9.47 -0.91
CA ASP A 6 6.49 -8.50 -1.98
C ASP A 6 5.12 -7.92 -2.35
N LEU A 7 4.84 -6.71 -1.85
CA LEU A 7 3.53 -6.06 -2.00
C LEU A 7 3.22 -5.74 -3.46
N ASP A 8 4.24 -5.44 -4.28
CA ASP A 8 4.09 -5.21 -5.71
C ASP A 8 3.67 -6.52 -6.42
N GLU A 9 4.28 -7.65 -6.07
CA GLU A 9 3.86 -8.96 -6.60
C GLU A 9 2.41 -9.29 -6.19
N LEU A 10 2.06 -9.10 -4.91
CA LEU A 10 0.71 -9.35 -4.42
C LEU A 10 -0.34 -8.44 -5.09
N LEU A 11 -0.02 -7.16 -5.30
CA LEU A 11 -0.87 -6.21 -6.01
C LEU A 11 -1.16 -6.68 -7.45
N ALA A 12 -0.14 -7.18 -8.15
CA ALA A 12 -0.31 -7.71 -9.51
C ALA A 12 -1.22 -8.96 -9.57
N LEU A 13 -1.31 -9.71 -8.47
CA LEU A 13 -2.10 -10.94 -8.37
C LEU A 13 -3.57 -10.72 -7.95
N VAL A 14 -3.94 -9.54 -7.45
CA VAL A 14 -5.32 -9.24 -7.04
C VAL A 14 -6.26 -9.32 -8.24
N ARG A 15 -7.26 -10.21 -8.16
CA ARG A 15 -8.24 -10.47 -9.22
C ARG A 15 -9.67 -10.70 -8.74
N ASP A 16 -9.84 -10.87 -7.45
CA ASP A 16 -11.10 -11.17 -6.78
C ASP A 16 -11.03 -10.71 -5.31
N GLU A 17 -12.14 -10.86 -4.58
CA GLU A 17 -12.22 -10.48 -3.17
C GLU A 17 -11.21 -11.22 -2.29
N GLN A 18 -10.97 -12.51 -2.55
CA GLN A 18 -10.08 -13.32 -1.72
C GLN A 18 -8.63 -12.87 -1.86
N SER A 19 -8.18 -12.63 -3.09
CA SER A 19 -6.85 -12.11 -3.38
C SER A 19 -6.68 -10.67 -2.87
N PHE A 20 -7.74 -9.86 -2.89
CA PHE A 20 -7.75 -8.54 -2.27
C PHE A 20 -7.59 -8.59 -0.74
N ILE A 21 -8.32 -9.48 -0.05
CA ILE A 21 -8.19 -9.66 1.40
C ILE A 21 -6.74 -10.03 1.76
N ARG A 22 -6.13 -10.96 1.03
CA ARG A 22 -4.71 -11.33 1.26
C ARG A 22 -3.76 -10.15 1.08
N PHE A 23 -4.01 -9.29 0.10
CA PHE A 23 -3.23 -8.08 -0.10
C PHE A 23 -3.37 -7.13 1.10
N VAL A 24 -4.58 -6.91 1.60
CA VAL A 24 -4.83 -6.05 2.77
C VAL A 24 -4.15 -6.60 4.03
N GLU A 25 -4.19 -7.92 4.25
CA GLU A 25 -3.48 -8.58 5.35
C GLU A 25 -1.96 -8.38 5.25
N ALA A 26 -1.39 -8.54 4.06
CA ALA A 26 0.03 -8.33 3.82
C ALA A 26 0.44 -6.87 4.04
N LEU A 27 -0.36 -5.91 3.54
CA LEU A 27 -0.13 -4.48 3.73
C LEU A 27 -0.15 -4.08 5.21
N GLY A 28 -1.10 -4.63 5.98
CA GLY A 28 -1.15 -4.40 7.42
C GLY A 28 0.03 -5.02 8.19
N ALA A 29 0.46 -6.21 7.78
CA ALA A 29 1.63 -6.88 8.36
C ALA A 29 2.94 -6.13 8.06
N ASP A 30 3.06 -5.56 6.86
CA ASP A 30 4.18 -4.71 6.45
C ASP A 30 4.29 -3.46 7.35
N PHE A 31 3.19 -2.70 7.48
CA PHE A 31 3.12 -1.54 8.39
C PHE A 31 3.47 -1.88 9.84
N ALA A 32 2.93 -2.99 10.36
CA ALA A 32 3.20 -3.43 11.73
C ALA A 32 4.67 -3.82 11.93
N SER A 33 5.30 -4.42 10.92
CA SER A 33 6.71 -4.84 10.97
C SER A 33 7.65 -3.64 11.04
N GLU A 34 7.41 -2.60 10.24
CA GLU A 34 8.19 -1.35 10.31
C GLU A 34 8.12 -0.71 11.71
N ARG A 35 6.93 -0.67 12.31
CA ARG A 35 6.74 -0.10 13.66
C ARG A 35 7.41 -0.91 14.76
N LEU A 36 7.43 -2.24 14.64
CA LEU A 36 8.18 -3.08 15.55
C LEU A 36 9.68 -2.83 15.43
N LEU A 37 10.20 -2.62 14.22
CA LEU A 37 11.62 -2.27 14.03
C LEU A 37 11.95 -0.89 14.62
N GLU A 38 11.11 0.12 14.37
CA GLU A 38 11.25 1.47 14.94
C GLU A 38 11.22 1.46 16.48
N HIS A 39 10.34 0.66 17.08
CA HIS A 39 10.20 0.59 18.54
C HIS A 39 11.38 -0.14 19.21
N ASN A 40 11.88 -1.22 18.60
CA ASN A 40 12.97 -2.02 19.16
C ASN A 40 14.35 -1.38 18.94
N ALA A 41 14.49 -0.54 17.92
CA ALA A 41 15.72 0.18 17.61
C ALA A 41 15.38 1.58 17.04
N PRO A 42 15.09 2.58 17.90
CA PRO A 42 14.92 3.96 17.45
C PRO A 42 16.22 4.40 16.79
N SER A 43 16.21 4.46 15.46
CA SER A 43 17.43 4.60 14.68
C SER A 43 17.95 6.04 14.84
N SER A 44 19.14 6.20 15.43
CA SER A 44 19.95 7.42 15.33
C SER A 44 20.78 7.46 14.03
N ILE A 45 20.44 6.61 13.08
CA ILE A 45 21.17 6.38 11.83
C ILE A 45 20.32 6.98 10.72
N ASP A 46 20.97 7.79 9.87
CA ASP A 46 20.42 8.38 8.65
C ASP A 46 19.67 7.31 7.86
N ARG A 47 18.35 7.32 7.96
CA ARG A 47 17.45 6.21 7.60
C ARG A 47 17.01 6.36 6.13
N SER A 48 17.97 6.72 5.28
CA SER A 48 17.76 7.13 3.88
C SER A 48 17.39 5.98 2.92
N ASP A 49 17.45 4.72 3.35
CA ASP A 49 17.30 3.56 2.46
C ASP A 49 16.27 2.51 2.95
N SER A 50 15.45 2.79 3.98
CA SER A 50 14.64 1.72 4.61
C SER A 50 13.30 2.14 5.22
N GLN A 51 12.86 3.38 5.00
CA GLN A 51 11.48 3.74 5.32
C GLN A 51 10.69 3.58 4.02
N GLU A 52 9.91 2.51 3.89
CA GLU A 52 9.04 2.40 2.73
C GLU A 52 7.69 3.10 2.97
N TRP A 53 7.37 3.47 4.22
CA TRP A 53 6.15 4.18 4.60
C TRP A 53 6.39 5.66 4.91
N GLU A 54 5.89 6.53 4.03
CA GLU A 54 5.85 7.98 4.23
C GLU A 54 4.70 8.37 5.19
N ASN A 55 3.60 7.63 5.16
CA ASN A 55 2.39 7.96 5.91
C ASN A 55 2.25 7.11 7.18
N GLY A 56 2.73 7.67 8.30
CA GLY A 56 2.84 6.96 9.57
C GLY A 56 1.56 6.86 10.42
N THR A 57 0.47 7.54 10.05
CA THR A 57 -0.81 7.52 10.78
C THR A 57 -1.94 7.08 9.86
N VAL A 58 -3.04 6.58 10.43
CA VAL A 58 -4.16 6.06 9.61
C VAL A 58 -4.82 7.16 8.78
N ASP A 59 -4.89 8.38 9.32
CA ASP A 59 -5.40 9.57 8.64
C ASP A 59 -4.51 9.97 7.47
N ALA A 60 -3.19 10.12 7.68
CA ALA A 60 -2.25 10.43 6.60
C ALA A 60 -2.27 9.36 5.49
N PHE A 61 -2.32 8.08 5.88
CA PHE A 61 -2.38 6.96 4.93
C PHE A 61 -3.63 7.01 4.04
N LEU A 62 -4.80 7.24 4.64
CA LEU A 62 -6.07 7.30 3.91
C LEU A 62 -6.18 8.56 3.06
N ASP A 63 -5.68 9.70 3.55
CA ASP A 63 -5.64 10.96 2.80
C ASP A 63 -4.73 10.83 1.56
N ALA A 64 -3.54 10.25 1.72
CA ALA A 64 -2.61 9.98 0.62
C ALA A 64 -3.20 9.01 -0.42
N ALA A 65 -3.80 7.91 0.04
CA ALA A 65 -4.49 6.96 -0.83
C ALA A 65 -5.59 7.64 -1.66
N ALA A 66 -6.40 8.48 -1.02
CA ALA A 66 -7.47 9.22 -1.69
C ALA A 66 -6.93 10.25 -2.68
N ALA A 67 -5.90 11.01 -2.30
CA ALA A 67 -5.25 12.00 -3.17
C ALA A 67 -4.67 11.34 -4.43
N TRP A 68 -3.96 10.21 -4.27
CA TRP A 68 -3.48 9.43 -5.40
C TRP A 68 -4.62 8.88 -6.26
N ALA A 69 -5.69 8.38 -5.64
CA ALA A 69 -6.85 7.89 -6.36
C ALA A 69 -7.48 8.97 -7.25
N HIS A 70 -7.57 10.21 -6.75
CA HIS A 70 -8.05 11.38 -7.49
C HIS A 70 -7.08 11.78 -8.62
N ALA A 71 -5.78 11.86 -8.35
CA ALA A 71 -4.77 12.23 -9.35
C ALA A 71 -4.62 11.18 -10.46
N SER A 72 -4.76 9.90 -10.11
CA SER A 72 -4.72 8.77 -11.05
C SER A 72 -6.08 8.46 -11.69
N ASN A 73 -7.14 9.18 -11.29
CA ASN A 73 -8.47 8.94 -11.80
C ASN A 73 -8.51 9.30 -13.29
N ARG A 74 -8.46 8.29 -14.14
CA ARG A 74 -8.68 8.43 -15.58
C ARG A 74 -10.17 8.61 -15.79
N SER A 75 -10.63 9.83 -15.54
CA SER A 75 -11.88 10.31 -16.10
C SER A 75 -11.76 10.06 -17.61
N HIS A 76 -12.57 9.17 -18.18
CA HIS A 76 -12.70 9.00 -19.63
C HIS A 76 -11.71 8.09 -20.40
N LEU A 77 -11.37 6.88 -19.92
CA LEU A 77 -10.86 5.84 -20.82
C LEU A 77 -11.57 4.50 -20.62
N ASP A 78 -12.42 4.19 -21.60
CA ASP A 78 -13.09 2.91 -21.88
C ASP A 78 -14.01 2.34 -20.79
N ASP A 79 -15.31 2.27 -21.11
CA ASP A 79 -16.31 1.42 -20.43
C ASP A 79 -15.88 -0.07 -20.33
N ASN A 80 -14.82 -0.47 -21.04
CA ASN A 80 -14.20 -1.80 -20.99
C ASN A 80 -12.98 -1.91 -20.06
N ALA A 81 -12.47 -0.82 -19.49
CA ALA A 81 -11.25 -0.80 -18.69
C ALA A 81 -11.46 -1.11 -17.19
N GLN A 82 -12.72 -1.24 -16.72
CA GLN A 82 -13.04 -1.64 -15.33
C GLN A 82 -12.92 -3.16 -15.10
N SER A 83 -11.96 -3.83 -15.73
CA SER A 83 -11.94 -5.30 -15.70
C SER A 83 -11.62 -5.89 -14.32
N ASN A 84 -11.15 -5.10 -13.35
CA ASN A 84 -10.79 -5.58 -12.02
C ASN A 84 -10.85 -4.49 -10.94
N VAL A 85 -12.04 -4.28 -10.37
CA VAL A 85 -12.27 -3.32 -9.28
C VAL A 85 -11.43 -3.63 -8.04
N TRP A 86 -11.17 -4.91 -7.77
CA TRP A 86 -10.38 -5.34 -6.61
C TRP A 86 -8.93 -4.90 -6.71
N GLN A 87 -8.31 -5.04 -7.88
CA GLN A 87 -6.94 -4.56 -8.10
C GLN A 87 -6.86 -3.03 -8.04
N ARG A 88 -7.89 -2.32 -8.52
CA ARG A 88 -7.96 -0.86 -8.35
C ARG A 88 -8.03 -0.47 -6.87
N CYS A 89 -8.85 -1.15 -6.07
CA CYS A 89 -8.91 -0.94 -4.62
C CYS A 89 -7.56 -1.21 -3.96
N ALA A 90 -6.89 -2.31 -4.31
CA ALA A 90 -5.55 -2.63 -3.80
C ALA A 90 -4.52 -1.55 -4.16
N ALA A 91 -4.51 -1.07 -5.41
CA ALA A 91 -3.59 -0.02 -5.85
C ALA A 91 -3.82 1.30 -5.11
N ILE A 92 -5.08 1.66 -4.85
CA ILE A 92 -5.42 2.85 -4.06
C ILE A 92 -4.86 2.73 -2.64
N LEU A 93 -5.08 1.60 -1.97
CA LEU A 93 -4.53 1.38 -0.63
C LEU A 93 -3.00 1.35 -0.63
N PHE A 94 -2.38 0.72 -1.63
CA PHE A 94 -0.94 0.66 -1.74
C PHE A 94 -0.32 2.05 -1.88
N ALA A 95 -0.95 2.94 -2.67
CA ALA A 95 -0.48 4.31 -2.82
C ALA A 95 -0.46 5.10 -1.51
N GLY A 96 -1.36 4.77 -0.57
CA GLY A 96 -1.35 5.37 0.77
C GLY A 96 -0.04 5.16 1.52
N LYS A 97 0.76 4.15 1.17
CA LYS A 97 2.08 3.91 1.78
C LYS A 97 3.10 5.01 1.47
N PHE A 98 3.10 5.55 0.25
CA PHE A 98 4.21 6.37 -0.27
C PHE A 98 3.81 7.71 -0.92
N TYR A 99 2.52 7.96 -1.16
CA TYR A 99 2.09 9.18 -1.84
C TYR A 99 2.10 10.40 -0.89
N GLU A 100 2.64 11.53 -1.37
CA GLU A 100 2.75 12.83 -0.68
C GLU A 100 1.65 13.82 -1.07
#